data_AF-A0ABD1CW98-F1
#
_entry.id   AF-A0ABD1CW98-F1
#
_cell.length_a   1.000
_cell.length_b   1.000
_cell.length_c   1.000
_cell.angle_alpha   90.00
_cell.angle_beta   90.00
_cell.angle_gamma   90.00
#
_symmetry.space_group_name_H-M   'P 1'
#
loop_
_entity.id
_entity.type
_entity.pdbx_description
1 polymer ?
#
loop_
_entity_poly.entity_id
_entity_poly.type
_entity_poly.pdbx_seq_one_letter_code
_entity_poly.pdbx_strand_id
1 'polypeptide(L)'
;MQSNPSSQITHRFQTARSEVRALLLQCLLPWLENVELVASSVPPATPLSYIMYYPDSGTRGRREGSGSTEATEMILNNLFYITAKFADSHPYIEELWGTLCQFWPNNLKVILRYLLIISGMAPNELLAYAKRVALYLARSCTNRLLDELMSELQTVETLNCLIERTETPPFYRLTSMRKASSHSDGPASGNNDSKVQDIGVEKGTIHTKRHSGEDPIKSG
;
A
#
# COMPACT_ATOMS: atom_id res chain seq x y z
N MET A 1 -8.14 -8.83 -27.71
CA MET A 1 -7.95 -7.82 -26.65
C MET A 1 -9.32 -7.30 -26.24
N GLN A 2 -9.91 -7.83 -25.17
CA GLN A 2 -11.14 -7.26 -24.61
C GLN A 2 -10.79 -5.92 -23.98
N SER A 3 -11.51 -4.87 -24.38
CA SER A 3 -11.36 -3.53 -23.86
C SER A 3 -11.69 -3.50 -22.36
N ASN A 4 -10.71 -3.23 -21.49
CA ASN A 4 -10.93 -3.17 -20.04
C ASN A 4 -11.94 -2.05 -19.70
N PRO A 5 -13.06 -2.34 -19.01
CA PRO A 5 -14.06 -1.35 -18.64
C PRO A 5 -13.50 -0.15 -17.86
N SER A 6 -12.48 -0.39 -17.02
CA SER A 6 -11.81 0.65 -16.24
C SER A 6 -11.18 1.74 -17.13
N SER A 7 -10.48 1.36 -18.20
CA SER A 7 -9.80 2.36 -19.06
C SER A 7 -10.78 3.17 -19.91
N GLN A 8 -11.81 2.52 -20.45
CA GLN A 8 -12.88 3.21 -21.19
C GLN A 8 -13.65 4.18 -20.30
N ILE A 9 -14.02 3.75 -19.10
CA ILE A 9 -14.77 4.59 -18.18
C ILE A 9 -13.91 5.75 -17.70
N THR A 10 -12.64 5.53 -17.40
CA THR A 10 -11.70 6.60 -17.02
C THR A 10 -11.57 7.65 -18.12
N HIS A 11 -11.42 7.23 -19.38
CA HIS A 11 -11.39 8.16 -20.52
C HIS A 11 -12.67 8.99 -20.62
N ARG A 12 -13.84 8.36 -20.53
CA ARG A 12 -15.14 9.07 -20.56
C ARG A 12 -15.33 9.98 -19.34
N PHE A 13 -14.79 9.59 -18.18
CA PHE A 13 -14.92 10.33 -16.94
C PHE A 13 -14.26 11.71 -17.01
N GLN A 14 -13.14 11.81 -17.73
CA GLN A 14 -12.39 13.07 -17.89
C GLN A 14 -13.25 14.17 -18.53
N THR A 15 -13.98 13.83 -19.60
CA THR A 15 -14.75 14.80 -20.40
C THR A 15 -16.24 14.86 -20.04
N ALA A 16 -16.74 13.91 -19.24
CA ALA A 16 -18.13 13.86 -18.82
C ALA A 16 -18.52 15.00 -17.87
N ARG A 17 -19.79 15.43 -17.95
CA ARG A 17 -20.43 16.33 -16.97
C ARG A 17 -20.62 15.62 -15.62
N SER A 18 -20.82 16.39 -14.54
CA SER A 18 -20.89 15.84 -13.17
C SER A 18 -21.96 14.77 -13.00
N GLU A 19 -23.14 14.95 -13.60
CA GLU A 19 -24.25 14.00 -13.52
C GLU A 19 -23.91 12.69 -14.25
N VAL A 20 -23.24 12.80 -15.40
CA VAL A 20 -22.80 11.66 -16.20
C VAL A 20 -21.67 10.91 -15.48
N ARG A 21 -20.79 11.62 -14.79
CA ARG A 21 -19.74 11.02 -13.94
C ARG A 21 -20.37 10.16 -12.85
N ALA A 22 -21.39 10.64 -12.15
CA ALA A 22 -22.09 9.83 -11.14
C ALA A 22 -22.64 8.52 -11.73
N LEU A 23 -23.27 8.57 -12.91
CA LEU A 23 -23.76 7.37 -13.60
C LEU A 23 -22.62 6.42 -14.00
N LEU A 24 -21.48 6.96 -14.48
CA LEU A 24 -20.31 6.15 -14.82
C LEU A 24 -19.74 5.42 -13.59
N LEU A 25 -19.72 6.04 -12.40
CA LEU A 25 -19.32 5.39 -11.15
C LEU A 25 -20.29 4.27 -10.78
N GLN A 26 -21.60 4.51 -10.89
CA GLN A 26 -22.62 3.48 -10.63
C GLN A 26 -22.48 2.28 -11.58
N CYS A 27 -22.12 2.52 -12.85
CA CYS A 27 -21.84 1.43 -13.80
C CYS A 27 -20.58 0.62 -13.44
N LEU A 28 -19.61 1.22 -12.75
CA LEU A 28 -18.39 0.51 -12.32
C LEU A 28 -18.63 -0.42 -11.14
N LEU A 29 -19.52 -0.08 -10.22
CA LEU A 29 -19.71 -0.80 -8.95
C LEU A 29 -19.95 -2.31 -9.15
N PRO A 30 -20.95 -2.77 -9.94
CA PRO A 30 -21.21 -4.20 -10.12
C PRO A 30 -20.04 -4.95 -10.77
N TRP A 31 -19.27 -4.26 -11.61
CA TRP A 31 -18.09 -4.84 -12.24
C TRP A 31 -16.97 -5.05 -11.21
N LEU A 32 -16.71 -4.05 -10.34
CA LEU A 32 -15.67 -4.13 -9.31
C LEU A 32 -15.92 -5.25 -8.28
N GLU A 33 -17.17 -5.62 -7.99
CA GLU A 33 -17.49 -6.76 -7.12
C GLU A 33 -16.89 -8.09 -7.61
N ASN A 34 -16.61 -8.18 -8.91
CA ASN A 34 -16.10 -9.38 -9.57
C ASN A 34 -14.62 -9.28 -9.94
N VAL A 35 -13.94 -8.18 -9.56
CA VAL A 35 -12.51 -7.97 -9.83
C VAL A 35 -11.67 -8.53 -8.69
N GLU A 36 -10.96 -9.62 -8.98
CA GLU A 36 -9.82 -10.06 -8.16
C GLU A 36 -8.55 -9.35 -8.63
N LEU A 37 -7.88 -8.65 -7.72
CA LEU A 37 -6.58 -8.04 -7.97
C LEU A 37 -5.50 -9.09 -7.77
N VAL A 38 -4.59 -9.18 -8.73
CA VAL A 38 -3.53 -10.17 -8.78
C VAL A 38 -2.18 -9.48 -8.75
N ALA A 39 -1.29 -9.95 -7.88
CA ALA A 39 0.10 -9.53 -7.84
C ALA A 39 0.97 -10.77 -7.59
N SER A 40 2.03 -10.94 -8.39
CA SER A 40 2.98 -12.05 -8.28
C SER A 40 3.69 -12.10 -6.93
N SER A 41 3.74 -10.98 -6.22
CA SER A 41 4.32 -10.84 -4.88
C SER A 41 3.34 -11.17 -3.74
N VAL A 42 2.06 -11.43 -4.03
CA VAL A 42 1.03 -11.78 -3.04
C VAL A 42 0.65 -13.25 -3.23
N PRO A 43 0.78 -14.11 -2.20
CA PRO A 43 0.40 -15.50 -2.33
C PRO A 43 -1.11 -15.66 -2.58
N PRO A 44 -1.55 -16.72 -3.28
CA PRO A 44 -2.97 -16.98 -3.49
C PRO A 44 -3.74 -17.06 -2.19
N ALA A 45 -4.99 -16.59 -2.21
CA ALA A 45 -5.84 -16.63 -1.03
C ALA A 45 -6.13 -18.08 -0.61
N THR A 46 -6.01 -18.35 0.68
CA THR A 46 -6.34 -19.68 1.23
C THR A 46 -7.84 -19.79 1.48
N PRO A 47 -8.43 -21.00 1.49
CA PRO A 47 -9.83 -21.20 1.87
C PRO A 47 -10.16 -20.62 3.26
N LEU A 48 -9.22 -20.67 4.20
CA LEU A 48 -9.37 -20.08 5.53
C LEU A 48 -9.54 -18.56 5.47
N SER A 49 -8.86 -17.87 4.55
CA SER A 49 -8.99 -16.43 4.37
C SER A 49 -10.41 -16.04 3.99
N TYR A 50 -11.09 -16.85 3.18
CA TYR A 50 -12.50 -16.62 2.83
C TYR A 50 -13.44 -16.81 4.02
N ILE A 51 -13.22 -17.86 4.81
CA ILE A 51 -14.03 -18.14 6.00
C ILE A 51 -13.86 -17.03 7.05
N MET A 52 -12.62 -16.59 7.27
CA MET A 52 -12.29 -15.59 8.29
C MET A 52 -12.82 -14.21 7.94
N TYR A 53 -12.73 -13.79 6.67
CA TYR A 53 -13.14 -12.46 6.25
C TYR A 53 -14.59 -12.38 5.77
N TYR A 54 -15.18 -13.51 5.35
CA TYR A 54 -16.51 -13.55 4.72
C TYR A 54 -17.39 -14.70 5.24
N PRO A 55 -17.68 -14.79 6.55
CA PRO A 55 -18.40 -15.92 7.15
C PRO A 55 -19.83 -16.10 6.59
N ASP A 56 -20.50 -15.02 6.21
CA ASP A 56 -21.86 -15.04 5.64
C ASP A 56 -21.90 -15.30 4.12
N SER A 57 -20.75 -15.41 3.47
CA SER A 57 -20.68 -15.66 2.02
C SER A 57 -21.04 -17.10 1.62
N GLY A 58 -21.57 -17.88 2.57
CA GLY A 58 -21.97 -19.28 2.43
C GLY A 58 -22.52 -19.57 1.03
N THR A 59 -21.80 -20.41 0.28
CA THR A 59 -22.05 -20.83 -1.12
C THR A 59 -21.52 -19.97 -2.27
N ARG A 60 -20.89 -18.81 -2.05
CA ARG A 60 -20.04 -18.16 -3.09
C ARG A 60 -18.72 -18.92 -3.18
N GLY A 61 -18.79 -20.15 -3.68
CA GLY A 61 -17.64 -21.03 -3.90
C GLY A 61 -16.55 -20.31 -4.67
N ARG A 62 -15.29 -20.67 -4.35
CA ARG A 62 -14.03 -20.35 -5.06
C ARG A 62 -14.30 -19.62 -6.38
N ARG A 63 -14.45 -18.30 -6.33
CA ARG A 63 -14.50 -17.50 -7.56
C ARG A 63 -13.07 -17.56 -8.09
N GLU A 64 -12.86 -18.18 -9.24
CA GLU A 64 -11.59 -18.05 -9.95
C GLU A 64 -11.62 -16.70 -10.65
N GLY A 65 -10.99 -15.69 -10.04
CA GLY A 65 -10.72 -14.43 -10.73
C GLY A 65 -9.60 -14.65 -11.73
N SER A 66 -9.90 -14.56 -13.02
CA SER A 66 -8.89 -14.54 -14.08
C SER A 66 -8.32 -13.13 -14.24
N GLY A 67 -7.67 -12.62 -13.20
CA GLY A 67 -6.97 -11.34 -13.23
C GLY A 67 -5.51 -11.49 -13.69
N SER A 68 -4.99 -10.51 -14.43
CA SER A 68 -3.55 -10.40 -14.70
C SER A 68 -2.94 -9.25 -13.89
N THR A 69 -1.63 -9.27 -13.71
CA THR A 69 -0.90 -8.18 -13.02
C THR A 69 -1.07 -6.86 -13.78
N GLU A 70 -1.03 -6.89 -15.11
CA GLU A 70 -1.20 -5.71 -15.96
C GLU A 70 -2.60 -5.12 -15.85
N ALA A 71 -3.63 -5.98 -15.77
CA ALA A 71 -5.00 -5.53 -15.55
C ALA A 71 -5.15 -4.89 -14.16
N THR A 72 -4.51 -5.47 -13.14
CA THR A 72 -4.48 -4.94 -11.77
C THR A 72 -3.86 -3.56 -11.72
N GLU A 73 -2.67 -3.38 -12.31
CA GLU A 73 -1.99 -2.08 -12.38
C GLU A 73 -2.85 -1.04 -13.07
N MET A 74 -3.45 -1.38 -14.21
CA MET A 74 -4.30 -0.45 -14.94
C MET A 74 -5.54 -0.04 -14.14
N ILE A 75 -6.19 -0.98 -13.45
CA ILE A 75 -7.37 -0.70 -12.61
C ILE A 75 -6.98 0.23 -11.46
N LEU A 76 -5.90 -0.10 -10.73
CA LEU A 76 -5.46 0.70 -9.59
C LEU A 76 -5.01 2.10 -10.00
N ASN A 77 -4.24 2.22 -11.09
CA ASN A 77 -3.81 3.52 -11.62
C ASN A 77 -4.99 4.38 -12.06
N ASN A 78 -5.99 3.81 -12.73
CA ASN A 78 -7.18 4.52 -13.16
C ASN A 78 -8.04 5.00 -11.98
N LEU A 79 -8.30 4.12 -11.00
CA LEU A 79 -9.05 4.48 -9.79
C LEU A 79 -8.32 5.53 -8.97
N PHE A 80 -6.99 5.40 -8.87
CA PHE A 80 -6.15 6.38 -8.19
C PHE A 80 -6.16 7.74 -8.89
N TYR A 81 -6.07 7.76 -10.22
CA TYR A 81 -6.22 8.98 -11.02
C TYR A 81 -7.58 9.65 -10.80
N ILE A 82 -8.68 8.88 -10.87
CA ILE A 82 -10.03 9.40 -10.63
C ILE A 82 -10.13 9.99 -9.22
N THR A 83 -9.54 9.33 -8.23
CA THR A 83 -9.47 9.83 -6.85
C THR A 83 -8.71 11.14 -6.77
N ALA A 84 -7.52 11.21 -7.36
CA ALA A 84 -6.68 12.40 -7.32
C ALA A 84 -7.32 13.61 -8.00
N LYS A 85 -8.10 13.39 -9.07
CA LYS A 85 -8.71 14.47 -9.85
C LYS A 85 -10.11 14.89 -9.42
N PHE A 86 -10.92 13.96 -8.91
CA PHE A 86 -12.37 14.17 -8.82
C PHE A 86 -12.98 13.88 -7.45
N ALA A 87 -12.22 13.36 -6.47
CA ALA A 87 -12.76 12.95 -5.17
C ALA A 87 -13.43 14.09 -4.36
N ASP A 88 -13.06 15.35 -4.59
CA ASP A 88 -13.71 16.49 -3.92
C ASP A 88 -15.12 16.79 -4.45
N SER A 89 -15.39 16.45 -5.71
CA SER A 89 -16.69 16.68 -6.35
C SER A 89 -17.58 15.43 -6.40
N HIS A 90 -17.02 14.25 -6.15
CA HIS A 90 -17.71 12.96 -6.30
C HIS A 90 -17.42 12.04 -5.11
N PRO A 91 -18.22 12.13 -4.02
CA PRO A 91 -17.99 11.32 -2.82
C PRO A 91 -18.13 9.81 -3.08
N TYR A 92 -18.91 9.41 -4.09
CA TYR A 92 -19.09 8.00 -4.50
C TYR A 92 -17.79 7.30 -4.98
N ILE A 93 -16.69 8.03 -5.19
CA ILE A 93 -15.39 7.43 -5.46
C ILE A 93 -14.91 6.58 -4.28
N GLU A 94 -15.26 6.96 -3.05
CA GLU A 94 -14.98 6.19 -1.84
C GLU A 94 -15.60 4.79 -1.90
N GLU A 95 -16.83 4.70 -2.41
CA GLU A 95 -17.57 3.44 -2.56
C GLU A 95 -16.83 2.46 -3.48
N LEU A 96 -16.22 2.93 -4.57
CA LEU A 96 -15.45 2.08 -5.49
C LEU A 96 -14.30 1.35 -4.78
N TRP A 97 -13.56 2.04 -3.92
CA TRP A 97 -12.47 1.44 -3.14
C TRP A 97 -13.01 0.46 -2.08
N GLY A 98 -14.13 0.80 -1.45
CA GLY A 98 -14.84 -0.08 -0.53
C GLY A 98 -15.24 -1.39 -1.20
N THR A 99 -15.95 -1.31 -2.33
CA THR A 99 -16.38 -2.46 -3.14
C THR A 99 -15.20 -3.35 -3.53
N LEU A 100 -14.09 -2.75 -3.99
CA LEU A 100 -12.93 -3.51 -4.44
C LEU A 100 -12.28 -4.34 -3.33
N CYS A 101 -12.26 -3.87 -2.08
CA CYS A 101 -11.69 -4.63 -0.96
C CYS A 101 -12.70 -5.55 -0.24
N GLN A 102 -14.00 -5.40 -0.54
CA GLN A 102 -15.08 -6.09 0.16
C GLN A 102 -15.29 -7.54 -0.28
N PHE A 103 -15.02 -7.91 -1.53
CA PHE A 103 -15.42 -9.23 -2.03
C PHE A 103 -14.26 -10.23 -2.20
N TRP A 104 -13.02 -9.76 -2.17
CA TRP A 104 -11.85 -10.58 -2.42
C TRP A 104 -10.80 -10.41 -1.30
N PRO A 105 -10.33 -11.52 -0.69
CA PRO A 105 -9.50 -11.48 0.51
C PRO A 105 -8.12 -10.88 0.24
N ASN A 106 -7.57 -11.03 -0.97
CA ASN A 106 -6.26 -10.50 -1.32
C ASN A 106 -6.28 -9.06 -1.82
N ASN A 107 -7.43 -8.52 -2.25
CA ASN A 107 -7.48 -7.19 -2.85
C ASN A 107 -6.94 -6.11 -1.91
N LEU A 108 -7.24 -6.20 -0.61
CA LEU A 108 -6.75 -5.23 0.35
C LEU A 108 -5.21 -5.21 0.43
N LYS A 109 -4.56 -6.38 0.45
CA LYS A 109 -3.09 -6.50 0.43
C LYS A 109 -2.50 -5.85 -0.82
N VAL A 110 -3.07 -6.16 -1.98
CA VAL A 110 -2.61 -5.63 -3.27
C VAL A 110 -2.77 -4.10 -3.32
N ILE A 111 -3.89 -3.56 -2.84
CA ILE A 111 -4.12 -2.11 -2.78
C ILE A 111 -3.14 -1.44 -1.82
N LEU A 112 -2.92 -2.00 -0.62
CA LEU A 112 -1.98 -1.44 0.36
C LEU A 112 -0.56 -1.39 -0.18
N ARG A 113 -0.10 -2.47 -0.81
CA ARG A 113 1.20 -2.51 -1.49
C ARG A 113 1.31 -1.44 -2.57
N TYR A 114 0.29 -1.30 -3.41
CA TYR A 114 0.21 -0.24 -4.41
C TYR A 114 0.35 1.15 -3.78
N LEU A 115 -0.39 1.43 -2.70
CA LEU A 115 -0.33 2.70 -1.99
C LEU A 115 1.07 2.99 -1.41
N LEU A 116 1.75 1.98 -0.85
CA LEU A 116 3.13 2.12 -0.35
C LEU A 116 4.10 2.47 -1.48
N ILE A 117 4.00 1.79 -2.63
CA ILE A 117 4.87 2.03 -3.80
C ILE A 117 4.69 3.46 -4.32
N ILE A 118 3.45 3.87 -4.61
CA ILE A 118 3.21 5.22 -5.18
C ILE A 118 3.59 6.33 -4.19
N SER A 119 3.42 6.10 -2.90
CA SER A 119 3.79 7.05 -1.85
C SER A 119 5.31 7.21 -1.78
N GLY A 120 6.07 6.15 -2.06
CA GLY A 120 7.52 6.19 -2.17
C GLY A 120 8.03 6.83 -3.47
N MET A 121 7.32 6.64 -4.59
CA MET A 121 7.75 7.15 -5.90
C MET A 121 7.67 8.66 -6.03
N ALA A 122 6.58 9.28 -5.53
CA ALA A 122 6.37 10.72 -5.64
C ALA A 122 5.66 11.26 -4.38
N PRO A 123 6.33 11.27 -3.22
CA PRO A 123 5.72 11.59 -1.93
C PRO A 123 5.13 13.01 -1.88
N ASN A 124 5.72 13.99 -2.57
CA ASN A 124 5.23 15.36 -2.55
C ASN A 124 3.93 15.54 -3.36
N GLU A 125 3.68 14.68 -4.34
CA GLU A 125 2.56 14.80 -5.27
C GLU A 125 1.44 13.80 -4.93
N LEU A 126 1.80 12.56 -4.61
CA LEU A 126 0.85 11.44 -4.54
C LEU A 126 0.43 11.08 -3.11
N LEU A 127 1.23 11.44 -2.10
CA LEU A 127 0.97 11.04 -0.70
C LEU A 127 -0.37 11.54 -0.18
N ALA A 128 -0.79 12.75 -0.55
CA ALA A 128 -2.08 13.29 -0.12
C ALA A 128 -3.25 12.44 -0.62
N TYR A 129 -3.19 11.98 -1.88
CA TYR A 129 -4.21 11.12 -2.47
C TYR A 129 -4.11 9.69 -1.94
N ALA A 130 -2.90 9.17 -1.72
CA ALA A 130 -2.72 7.85 -1.10
C ALA A 130 -3.30 7.82 0.33
N LYS A 131 -3.08 8.87 1.12
CA LYS A 131 -3.71 9.05 2.44
C LYS A 131 -5.23 9.06 2.33
N ARG A 132 -5.78 9.73 1.32
CA ARG A 132 -7.23 9.76 1.08
C ARG A 132 -7.79 8.36 0.79
N VAL A 133 -7.14 7.59 -0.08
CA VAL A 133 -7.54 6.20 -0.34
C VAL A 133 -7.42 5.35 0.92
N ALA A 134 -6.35 5.49 1.71
CA ALA A 134 -6.21 4.78 2.99
C ALA A 134 -7.36 5.10 3.96
N LEU A 135 -7.84 6.35 4.01
CA LEU A 135 -9.00 6.74 4.80
C LEU A 135 -10.29 6.09 4.30
N TYR A 136 -10.48 5.97 2.99
CA TYR A 136 -11.61 5.24 2.39
C TYR A 136 -11.61 3.78 2.83
N LEU A 137 -10.47 3.09 2.68
CA LEU A 137 -10.31 1.70 3.09
C LEU A 137 -10.54 1.51 4.60
N ALA A 138 -10.07 2.46 5.42
CA ALA A 138 -10.22 2.40 6.87
C ALA A 138 -11.69 2.44 7.29
N ARG A 139 -12.55 3.16 6.57
CA ARG A 139 -13.99 3.19 6.84
C ARG A 139 -14.69 1.91 6.37
N SER A 140 -14.19 1.26 5.33
CA SER A 140 -14.77 0.00 4.84
C SER A 140 -14.34 -1.23 5.62
N CYS A 141 -13.10 -1.27 6.15
CA CYS A 141 -12.54 -2.50 6.75
C CYS A 141 -11.45 -2.25 7.80
N THR A 142 -11.71 -1.41 8.83
CA THR A 142 -10.69 -0.91 9.78
C THR A 142 -9.79 -1.98 10.40
N ASN A 143 -10.35 -3.04 10.99
CA ASN A 143 -9.57 -4.05 11.70
C ASN A 143 -8.62 -4.79 10.75
N ARG A 144 -9.17 -5.28 9.62
CA ARG A 144 -8.40 -5.97 8.58
C ARG A 144 -7.35 -5.06 7.95
N LEU A 145 -7.66 -3.76 7.78
CA LEU A 145 -6.70 -2.79 7.23
C LEU A 145 -5.43 -2.70 8.07
N LEU A 146 -5.56 -2.63 9.40
CA LEU A 146 -4.39 -2.51 10.29
C LEU A 146 -3.52 -3.75 10.25
N ASP A 147 -4.13 -4.94 10.33
CA ASP A 147 -3.40 -6.20 10.27
C ASP A 147 -2.63 -6.34 8.95
N GLU A 148 -3.30 -6.06 7.83
CA GLU A 148 -2.69 -6.15 6.51
C GLU A 148 -1.62 -5.06 6.29
N LEU A 149 -1.83 -3.83 6.80
CA LEU A 149 -0.83 -2.76 6.73
C LEU A 149 0.42 -3.13 7.50
N MET A 150 0.28 -3.66 8.73
CA MET A 150 1.43 -4.11 9.53
C MET A 150 2.17 -5.25 8.84
N SER A 151 1.46 -6.19 8.22
CA SER A 151 2.07 -7.25 7.41
C SER A 151 2.83 -6.70 6.20
N GLU A 152 2.26 -5.74 5.48
CA GLU A 152 2.92 -5.14 4.31
C GLU A 152 4.16 -4.33 4.69
N LEU A 153 4.14 -3.60 5.81
CA LEU A 153 5.30 -2.85 6.29
C LEU A 153 6.50 -3.75 6.62
N GLN A 154 6.27 -4.99 7.07
CA GLN A 154 7.34 -5.98 7.29
C GLN A 154 8.03 -6.43 6.00
N THR A 155 7.37 -6.27 4.85
CA THR A 155 7.97 -6.58 3.54
C THR A 155 8.91 -5.49 3.04
N VAL A 156 8.82 -4.29 3.62
CA VAL A 156 9.68 -3.16 3.26
C VAL A 156 11.03 -3.35 3.94
N GLU A 157 12.04 -3.73 3.16
CA GLU A 157 13.38 -4.05 3.68
C GLU A 157 13.99 -2.91 4.52
N THR A 158 13.77 -1.66 4.11
CA THR A 158 14.27 -0.48 4.83
C THR A 158 13.61 -0.29 6.21
N LEU A 159 12.51 -0.98 6.50
CA LEU A 159 11.83 -0.97 7.80
C LEU A 159 12.19 -2.17 8.69
N ASN A 160 12.98 -3.13 8.20
CA ASN A 160 13.39 -4.34 8.93
C ASN A 160 14.52 -4.05 9.94
N CYS A 161 14.19 -3.24 10.93
CA CYS A 161 15.02 -2.85 12.05
C CYS A 161 15.01 -3.91 13.17
N LEU A 162 16.17 -4.20 13.75
CA LEU A 162 16.26 -4.94 15.01
C LEU A 162 16.11 -3.98 16.18
N ILE A 163 15.01 -4.15 16.93
CA ILE A 163 14.71 -3.33 18.11
C ILE A 163 14.83 -4.21 19.36
N GLU A 164 15.63 -3.75 20.32
CA GLU A 164 15.78 -4.37 21.63
C GLU A 164 14.97 -3.59 22.67
N ARG A 165 14.27 -4.31 23.56
CA ARG A 165 13.60 -3.73 24.73
C ARG A 165 14.59 -3.60 25.88
N THR A 166 14.65 -2.43 26.50
CA THR A 166 15.48 -2.16 27.68
C THR A 166 14.61 -1.96 28.92
N GLU A 167 15.19 -2.18 30.09
CA GLU A 167 14.51 -1.93 31.38
C GLU A 167 14.52 -0.45 31.78
N THR A 168 15.42 0.34 31.20
CA THR A 168 15.57 1.77 31.44
C THR A 168 15.36 2.58 30.16
N PRO A 169 14.81 3.82 30.26
CA PRO A 169 14.66 4.70 29.10
C PRO A 169 15.99 4.94 28.38
N PRO A 170 16.00 5.02 27.03
CA PRO A 170 14.88 4.78 26.12
C PRO A 170 14.53 3.28 26.05
N PHE A 171 13.27 2.91 26.35
CA PHE A 171 12.80 1.52 26.49
C PHE A 171 12.91 0.65 25.23
N TYR A 172 13.22 1.26 24.09
CA TYR A 172 13.45 0.60 22.81
C TYR A 172 14.68 1.19 22.14
N ARG A 173 15.62 0.32 21.77
CA ARG A 173 16.87 0.71 21.11
C ARG A 173 17.02 -0.01 19.77
N LEU A 174 17.40 0.74 18.74
CA LEU A 174 17.77 0.18 17.44
C LEU A 174 19.17 -0.41 17.54
N THR A 175 19.30 -1.71 17.27
CA THR A 175 20.58 -2.41 17.34
C THR A 175 21.19 -2.63 15.97
N SER A 176 20.39 -2.79 14.92
CA SER A 176 20.86 -2.87 13.54
C SER A 176 19.72 -2.65 12.55
N MET A 177 20.05 -2.07 11.39
CA MET A 177 19.24 -2.14 10.18
C MET A 177 19.94 -3.09 9.21
N ARG A 178 19.22 -4.05 8.63
CA ARG A 178 19.79 -4.80 7.50
C ARG A 178 20.01 -3.80 6.37
N LYS A 179 21.27 -3.49 6.05
CA LYS A 179 21.59 -2.68 4.87
C LYS A 179 21.03 -3.42 3.66
N ALA A 180 20.10 -2.82 2.93
CA ALA A 180 19.76 -3.26 1.58
C ALA A 180 21.07 -3.37 0.81
N SER A 181 21.34 -4.55 0.24
CA SER A 181 22.59 -4.85 -0.43
C SER A 181 22.85 -3.80 -1.50
N SER A 182 23.83 -2.93 -1.23
CA SER A 182 24.30 -1.97 -2.22
C SER A 182 25.02 -2.78 -3.28
N HIS A 183 24.36 -3.03 -4.42
CA HIS A 183 24.99 -3.58 -5.61
C HIS A 183 25.97 -2.51 -6.14
N SER A 184 27.22 -2.60 -5.70
CA SER A 184 28.36 -1.97 -6.37
C SER A 184 29.02 -3.04 -7.22
N ASP A 185 28.81 -2.95 -8.53
CA ASP A 185 29.49 -3.76 -9.55
C ASP A 185 31.00 -3.48 -9.56
N GLY A 186 31.80 -4.55 -9.68
CA GLY A 186 33.24 -4.49 -9.97
C GLY A 186 33.90 -5.88 -9.87
N PRO A 187 34.56 -6.41 -10.92
CA PRO A 187 34.96 -7.81 -10.95
C PRO A 187 36.39 -8.11 -10.44
N ALA A 188 36.50 -9.36 -9.95
CA ALA A 188 37.65 -10.27 -9.92
C ALA A 188 38.83 -10.08 -8.95
N SER A 189 39.02 -11.13 -8.15
CA SER A 189 40.24 -11.96 -7.94
C SER A 189 40.87 -11.98 -6.54
N GLY A 190 41.01 -13.21 -6.01
CA GLY A 190 42.15 -13.61 -5.18
C GLY A 190 41.87 -13.96 -3.70
N ASN A 191 41.94 -15.26 -3.41
CA ASN A 191 42.23 -15.98 -2.15
C ASN A 191 42.32 -15.27 -0.78
N ASN A 192 41.68 -15.94 0.21
CA ASN A 192 42.01 -16.11 1.63
C ASN A 192 42.47 -14.89 2.46
N ASP A 193 41.66 -14.48 3.45
CA ASP A 193 41.88 -14.85 4.86
C ASP A 193 40.69 -14.41 5.74
N SER A 194 40.39 -15.25 6.72
CA SER A 194 39.41 -15.07 7.79
C SER A 194 39.69 -13.81 8.62
N LYS A 195 39.05 -12.70 8.25
CA LYS A 195 38.86 -11.56 9.16
C LYS A 195 37.41 -11.14 9.10
N VAL A 196 36.67 -11.52 10.15
CA VAL A 196 35.36 -10.97 10.48
C VAL A 196 35.49 -9.46 10.45
N GLN A 197 35.10 -8.84 9.34
CA GLN A 197 34.95 -7.40 9.25
C GLN A 197 33.72 -7.07 10.09
N ASP A 198 33.98 -6.50 11.26
CA ASP A 198 33.00 -5.87 12.11
C ASP A 198 32.39 -4.71 11.30
N ILE A 199 31.30 -5.00 10.59
CA ILE A 199 30.57 -4.02 9.79
C ILE A 199 29.97 -3.04 10.79
N GLY A 200 30.53 -1.83 10.83
CA GLY A 200 30.18 -0.75 11.76
C GLY A 200 28.69 -0.71 12.09
N VAL A 201 28.38 -1.19 13.29
CA VAL A 201 27.06 -1.15 13.90
C VAL A 201 26.82 0.28 14.36
N GLU A 202 26.07 1.06 13.60
CA GLU A 202 25.65 2.39 14.06
C GLU A 202 24.52 2.21 15.08
N LYS A 203 24.91 2.04 16.35
CA LYS A 203 24.01 1.75 17.47
C LYS A 203 23.24 3.01 17.88
N GLY A 204 22.19 3.35 17.13
CA GLY A 204 21.35 4.53 17.38
C GLY A 204 20.28 4.35 18.46
N THR A 205 19.99 5.41 19.22
CA THR A 205 18.74 5.52 19.98
C THR A 205 17.64 6.04 19.05
N ILE A 206 16.43 5.49 19.12
CA ILE A 206 15.27 6.00 18.36
C ILE A 206 14.88 7.35 18.97
N HIS A 207 15.40 8.44 18.41
CA HIS A 207 15.00 9.81 18.74
C HIS A 207 14.03 10.33 17.68
N THR A 208 12.76 10.50 18.04
CA THR A 208 11.81 11.32 17.24
C THR A 208 12.23 12.79 17.38
N LYS A 209 13.14 13.25 16.53
CA LYS A 209 13.66 14.63 16.55
C LYS A 209 12.53 15.61 16.24
N ARG A 210 11.85 16.13 17.27
CA ARG A 210 11.05 17.35 17.15
C ARG A 210 12.03 18.49 16.89
N HIS A 211 11.80 19.21 15.79
CA HIS A 211 12.36 20.55 15.59
C HIS A 211 12.05 21.37 16.84
N SER A 212 13.04 21.57 17.71
CA SER A 212 13.05 22.73 18.61
C SER A 212 13.82 23.78 17.83
N GLY A 213 13.09 24.61 17.09
CA GLY A 213 13.66 25.81 16.50
C GLY A 213 14.16 26.71 17.63
N GLU A 214 15.36 27.24 17.45
CA GLU A 214 15.86 28.36 18.23
C GLU A 214 14.92 29.56 18.06
N ASP A 215 14.67 30.27 19.16
CA ASP A 215 14.54 31.73 19.10
C ASP A 215 15.57 32.30 20.09
N PRO A 216 16.53 33.11 19.62
CA PRO A 216 17.27 34.01 20.49
C PRO A 216 16.35 35.20 20.81
N ILE A 217 16.41 35.76 22.02
CA ILE A 217 16.38 37.22 22.33
C ILE A 217 15.98 37.51 23.80
N LYS A 218 16.90 38.24 24.45
CA LYS A 218 16.78 39.20 25.59
C LYS A 218 16.33 38.72 26.97
N SER A 219 17.23 38.84 27.95
CA SER A 219 17.29 40.02 28.86
C SER A 219 18.36 39.79 29.94
N GLY A 220 19.13 40.84 30.27
CA GLY A 220 20.10 40.87 31.37
C GLY A 220 21.32 41.69 31.02
#